data_AF-A0A453P151-F1
#
_entry.id   AF-A0A453P151-F1
#
_cell.length_a   1.000
_cell.length_b   1.000
_cell.length_c   1.000
_cell.angle_alpha   90.00
_cell.angle_beta   90.00
_cell.angle_gamma   90.00
#
_symmetry.space_group_name_H-M   'P 1'
#
loop_
_entity.id
_entity.type
_entity.pdbx_description
1 polymer ?
#
loop_
_entity_poly.entity_id
_entity_poly.type
_entity_poly.pdbx_seq_one_letter_code
_entity_poly.pdbx_strand_id
1 'polypeptide(L)'
;DYVFAVAVGSLRGGPIFEDERTVVGNPLEQTTTCSCGQFERIGLLCAHALRVLDLMNIKLLPPHYILKRWTLGARCGTIQDRSG
;
A
#
# COMPACT_ATOMS: atom_id res chain seq x y z
N ASP A 1 12.06 -3.27 13.82
CA ASP A 1 10.72 -3.49 13.27
C ASP A 1 9.69 -3.59 14.39
N TYR A 2 8.47 -3.14 14.15
CA TYR A 2 7.32 -3.26 15.04
C TYR A 2 6.26 -4.13 14.36
N VAL A 3 5.60 -5.00 15.13
CA VAL A 3 4.53 -5.86 14.63
C VAL A 3 3.20 -5.32 15.14
N PHE A 4 2.26 -5.15 14.22
CA PHE A 4 0.90 -4.67 14.48
C PHE A 4 -0.10 -5.74 14.07
N ALA A 5 -1.17 -5.87 14.84
CA ALA A 5 -2.35 -6.62 14.46
C ALA A 5 -3.49 -5.60 14.24
N VAL A 6 -4.06 -5.58 13.03
CA VAL A 6 -5.00 -4.54 12.60
C VAL A 6 -6.19 -5.18 11.91
N ALA A 7 -7.39 -4.84 12.34
CA ALA A 7 -8.64 -5.11 11.64
C ALA A 7 -9.22 -3.80 11.07
N VAL A 8 -9.73 -3.84 9.84
CA VAL A 8 -10.44 -2.71 9.22
C VAL A 8 -11.92 -3.09 9.10
N GLY A 9 -12.82 -2.20 9.51
CA GLY A 9 -14.25 -2.45 9.47
C GLY A 9 -14.99 -1.58 8.46
N SER A 10 -16.11 -2.08 7.93
CA SER A 10 -17.10 -1.30 7.22
C SER A 10 -18.22 -0.88 8.17
N LEU A 11 -18.64 0.38 8.07
CA LEU A 11 -19.78 0.92 8.82
C LEU A 11 -21.10 0.83 8.04
N ARG A 12 -21.07 0.43 6.76
CA ARG A 12 -22.30 0.28 5.95
C ARG A 12 -22.98 -1.04 6.30
N GLY A 13 -24.18 -0.96 6.89
CA GLY A 13 -25.01 -2.12 7.21
C GLY A 13 -24.78 -2.73 8.60
N GLY A 14 -24.10 -2.02 9.50
CA GLY A 14 -23.69 -2.51 10.82
C GLY A 14 -22.18 -2.72 10.90
N PRO A 15 -21.62 -2.94 12.10
CA PRO A 15 -20.18 -3.16 12.27
C PRO A 15 -19.79 -4.55 11.77
N ILE A 16 -19.27 -4.61 10.53
CA ILE A 16 -18.62 -5.80 9.99
C ILE A 16 -17.13 -5.51 9.99
N PHE A 17 -16.37 -6.23 10.81
CA PHE A 17 -14.92 -6.16 10.84
C PHE A 17 -14.36 -7.19 9.86
N GLU A 18 -13.40 -6.78 9.04
CA GLU A 18 -12.55 -7.73 8.32
C GLU A 18 -11.69 -8.50 9.32
N ASP A 19 -11.24 -9.68 8.87
CA ASP A 19 -10.33 -10.52 9.62
C ASP A 19 -9.04 -9.76 10.00
N GLU A 20 -8.52 -10.01 11.19
CA GLU A 20 -7.33 -9.34 11.70
C GLU A 20 -6.10 -9.67 10.84
N ARG A 21 -5.30 -8.65 10.53
CA ARG A 21 -4.10 -8.78 9.71
C ARG A 21 -2.85 -8.36 10.46
N THR A 22 -1.84 -9.21 10.38
CA THR A 22 -0.49 -8.88 10.83
C THR A 22 0.21 -7.97 9.83
N VAL A 23 0.79 -6.89 10.36
CA VAL A 23 1.57 -5.92 9.59
C VAL A 23 2.88 -5.68 10.31
N VAL A 24 3.99 -5.78 9.59
CA VAL A 24 5.33 -5.43 10.08
C VAL A 24 5.63 -4.03 9.57
N GLY A 25 6.00 -3.11 10.48
CA GLY A 25 6.40 -1.74 10.15
C GLY A 25 7.82 -1.43 10.62
N ASN A 26 8.60 -0.76 9.78
CA ASN A 26 9.90 -0.21 10.14
C ASN A 26 9.85 1.32 9.97
N PRO A 27 9.81 2.09 11.07
CA PRO A 27 9.75 3.55 10.99
C PRO A 27 11.00 4.21 10.42
N LEU A 28 12.18 3.59 10.58
CA LEU A 28 13.46 4.14 10.11
C LEU A 28 13.54 4.05 8.58
N GLU A 29 13.20 2.88 8.03
CA GLU A 29 13.14 2.64 6.59
C GLU A 29 11.84 3.14 5.95
N GLN A 30 10.87 3.55 6.79
CA GLN A 30 9.51 3.93 6.40
C GLN A 30 8.79 2.84 5.59
N THR A 31 9.05 1.57 5.90
CA THR A 31 8.46 0.43 5.20
C THR A 31 7.40 -0.26 6.03
N THR A 32 6.42 -0.87 5.35
CA THR A 32 5.44 -1.78 5.90
C THR A 32 5.22 -2.98 4.99
N THR A 33 4.98 -4.14 5.60
CA THR A 33 4.56 -5.36 4.91
C THR A 33 3.37 -5.95 5.63
N CYS A 34 2.29 -6.22 4.90
CA CYS A 34 1.07 -6.79 5.45
C CYS A 34 0.89 -8.23 4.96
N SER A 35 0.36 -9.11 5.82
CA SER A 35 0.01 -10.49 5.45
C SER A 35 -0.98 -10.60 4.29
N CYS A 36 -1.68 -9.50 3.94
CA CYS A 36 -2.47 -9.44 2.71
C CYS A 36 -1.63 -9.62 1.44
N GLY A 37 -0.35 -9.22 1.42
CA GLY A 37 0.55 -9.32 0.27
C GLY A 37 0.17 -8.49 -0.96
N GLN A 38 -0.61 -7.42 -0.79
CA GLN A 38 -1.11 -6.64 -1.94
C GLN A 38 -0.01 -5.89 -2.68
N PHE A 39 1.00 -5.39 -1.96
CA PHE A 39 2.07 -4.65 -2.61
C PHE A 39 2.92 -5.57 -3.50
N GLU A 40 3.22 -6.77 -3.03
CA GLU A 40 3.96 -7.79 -3.78
C GLU A 40 3.17 -8.30 -4.99
N ARG A 41 1.85 -8.44 -4.86
CA ARG A 41 0.99 -8.95 -5.96
C ARG A 41 0.63 -7.91 -7.01
N ILE A 42 0.25 -6.70 -6.61
CA ILE A 42 -0.29 -5.66 -7.52
C ILE A 42 0.43 -4.31 -7.43
N GLY A 43 1.33 -4.14 -6.46
CA GLY A 43 2.07 -2.90 -6.28
C GLY A 43 1.27 -1.79 -5.62
N LEU A 44 0.23 -2.14 -4.85
CA LEU A 44 -0.58 -1.21 -4.06
C LEU A 44 -0.62 -1.65 -2.60
N LEU A 45 -0.52 -0.69 -1.69
CA LEU A 45 -0.69 -0.95 -0.26
C LEU A 45 -2.16 -1.18 0.08
N CYS A 46 -2.42 -2.21 0.88
CA CYS A 46 -3.74 -2.43 1.45
C CYS A 46 -4.06 -1.41 2.57
N ALA A 47 -5.34 -1.30 2.93
CA ALA A 47 -5.79 -0.42 4.02
C ALA A 47 -5.05 -0.69 5.35
N HIS A 48 -4.77 -1.96 5.68
CA HIS A 48 -4.01 -2.35 6.87
C HIS A 48 -2.61 -1.73 6.90
N ALA A 49 -1.88 -1.82 5.77
CA ALA A 49 -0.53 -1.29 5.64
C ALA A 49 -0.51 0.24 5.69
N LEU A 50 -1.47 0.89 5.02
CA LEU A 50 -1.65 2.35 5.09
C LEU A 50 -1.96 2.82 6.53
N ARG A 51 -2.76 2.07 7.28
CA ARG A 51 -3.04 2.37 8.69
C ARG A 51 -1.78 2.31 9.54
N VAL A 52 -0.89 1.34 9.30
CA VAL A 52 0.36 1.24 10.04
C VAL A 52 1.34 2.36 9.68
N LEU A 53 1.43 2.79 8.42
CA LEU A 53 2.17 4.01 8.06
C LEU A 53 1.67 5.23 8.84
N ASP A 54 0.34 5.40 8.90
CA ASP A 54 -0.30 6.49 9.65
C ASP A 54 0.04 6.45 11.15
N LEU A 55 0.03 5.25 11.76
CA LEU A 55 0.43 5.02 13.16
C LEU A 55 1.91 5.28 13.42
N MET A 56 2.78 5.04 12.44
CA MET A 56 4.20 5.40 12.50
C MET A 56 4.46 6.88 12.17
N ASN A 57 3.39 7.68 12.05
CA ASN A 57 3.43 9.10 11.71
C ASN A 57 4.02 9.42 10.32
N ILE A 58 3.96 8.45 9.40
CA ILE A 58 4.37 8.63 7.99
C ILE A 58 3.12 9.06 7.20
N LYS A 59 2.97 10.38 7.01
CA LYS A 59 1.78 10.96 6.36
C LYS A 59 1.92 11.11 4.85
N LEU A 60 3.15 11.09 4.34
CA LEU A 60 3.46 11.09 2.91
C LEU A 60 3.94 9.71 2.53
N LEU A 61 3.41 9.20 1.42
CA LEU A 61 3.80 7.88 0.96
C LEU A 61 5.27 7.88 0.52
N PRO A 62 6.12 7.00 1.07
CA PRO A 62 7.51 6.90 0.66
C PRO A 62 7.65 6.60 -0.85
N PRO A 63 8.67 7.17 -1.53
CA PRO A 63 8.82 7.03 -2.98
C PRO A 63 8.88 5.59 -3.49
N HIS A 64 9.41 4.66 -2.70
CA HIS A 64 9.52 3.24 -3.06
C HIS A 64 8.15 2.53 -3.19
N TYR A 65 7.07 3.12 -2.66
CA TYR A 65 5.71 2.63 -2.86
C TYR A 65 5.00 3.26 -4.08
N ILE A 66 5.61 4.26 -4.74
CA ILE A 66 5.04 4.94 -5.91
C ILE A 66 5.55 4.30 -7.20
N LEU A 67 4.81 3.32 -7.72
CA LEU A 67 5.17 2.64 -8.97
C LEU A 67 4.66 3.40 -10.20
N LYS A 68 5.46 3.52 -11.27
CA LYS A 68 5.10 4.21 -12.53
C LYS A 68 3.75 3.78 -13.10
N ARG A 69 3.38 2.50 -12.99
CA ARG A 69 2.09 1.95 -13.45
C ARG A 69 0.89 2.68 -12.83
N TRP A 70 1.04 3.17 -11.60
CA TRP A 70 0.00 3.84 -10.82
C TRP A 70 0.16 5.37 -10.79
N THR A 71 0.95 5.96 -11.71
CA THR A 71 1.07 7.41 -11.86
C THR A 71 0.37 7.90 -13.13
N LEU A 72 0.06 9.20 -13.19
CA LEU A 72 -0.50 9.83 -14.40
C LEU A 72 0.41 9.63 -15.63
N GLY A 73 1.73 9.57 -15.41
CA GLY A 73 2.74 9.33 -16.44
C GLY A 73 2.89 7.86 -16.87
N ALA A 74 2.00 6.95 -16.47
CA ALA A 74 2.09 5.52 -16.80
C ALA A 74 2.27 5.26 -18.30
N ARG A 75 1.60 6.06 -19.16
CA ARG A 75 1.65 5.96 -20.63
C ARG A 75 2.66 6.90 -21.29
N CYS A 76 3.40 7.69 -20.51
CA CYS A 76 4.45 8.57 -21.02
C CYS A 76 5.72 7.72 -21.26
N GLY A 77 5.73 7.07 -22.42
CA GLY A 77 6.87 6.38 -23.01
C GLY A 77 6.73 6.51 -24.52
N THR A 78 7.83 6.84 -25.20
CA THR A 78 7.89 7.09 -26.64
C THR A 78 7.36 5.86 -27.39
N ILE A 79 6.15 5.95 -27.96
CA ILE A 79 5.75 5.05 -29.04
C ILE A 79 6.64 5.43 -30.22
N GLN A 80 7.74 4.70 -30.43
CA GLN A 80 8.42 4.73 -31.71
C GLN A 80 7.51 3.99 -32.68
N ASP A 81 6.69 4.74 -33.41
CA ASP A 81 6.04 4.25 -34.61
C ASP A 81 7.14 3.78 -35.56
N ARG A 82 7.35 2.46 -35.64
CA ARG A 82 8.08 1.87 -36.74
C ARG A 82 7.09 1.82 -37.89
N SER A 83 7.03 2.92 -38.62
CA SER A 83 6.29 3.02 -39.87
C SER A 83 6.66 1.82 -40.75
N GLY A 84 5.64 1.05 -41.12
CA GLY A 84 5.75 -0.08 -42.05
C GLY A 84 5.88 0.36 -43.49
#